data_AF-A0A9E3JE12-F1
#
_entry.id   AF-A0A9E3JE12-F1
#
_cell.length_a   1.000
_cell.length_b   1.000
_cell.length_c   1.000
_cell.angle_alpha   90.00
_cell.angle_beta   90.00
_cell.angle_gamma   90.00
#
_symmetry.space_group_name_H-M   'P 1'
#
loop_
_entity.id
_entity.type
_entity.pdbx_description
1 polymer ?
#
loop_
_entity_poly.entity_id
_entity_poly.type
_entity_poly.pdbx_seq_one_letter_code
_entity_poly.pdbx_strand_id
1 'polypeptide(L)'
;MTESDKRPLAVFDLDNTLADTAHRQRFLERRPRDWDAFFAAAPEDPPIPEGIALVLERAEECEIRYLTGRPERCRRDTLAWLVAQGLPEGRVYMRRNDDRRPARRTKLEILKRLARTREIRVLVDD
;
A
#
# COMPACT_ATOMS: atom_id res chain seq x y z
N MET A 1 23.63 14.29 3.99
CA MET A 1 22.72 13.35 4.66
C MET A 1 21.60 14.18 5.25
N THR A 2 20.41 14.12 4.67
CA THR A 2 19.24 14.81 5.22
C THR A 2 18.75 14.05 6.45
N GLU A 3 18.11 14.74 7.40
CA GLU A 3 17.58 14.14 8.64
C GLU A 3 16.67 12.94 8.40
N SER A 4 16.00 12.89 7.23
CA SER A 4 15.11 11.79 6.80
C SER A 4 15.80 10.43 6.73
N ASP A 5 17.09 10.36 6.39
CA ASP A 5 17.79 9.08 6.21
C ASP A 5 18.02 8.31 7.52
N LYS A 6 17.85 8.96 8.67
CA LYS A 6 18.05 8.33 9.99
C LYS A 6 16.76 7.81 10.64
N ARG A 7 15.59 8.30 10.24
CA ARG A 7 14.32 7.89 10.87
C ARG A 7 14.04 6.41 10.57
N PRO A 8 13.43 5.64 11.46
CA PRO A 8 12.93 4.30 11.09
C PRO A 8 11.91 4.39 9.95
N LEU A 9 11.58 3.24 9.36
CA LEU A 9 10.49 3.11 8.40
C LEU A 9 9.20 2.66 9.11
N ALA A 10 8.08 3.28 8.75
CA ALA A 10 6.75 2.76 8.98
C ALA A 10 6.16 2.34 7.63
N VAL A 11 5.84 1.05 7.49
CA VAL A 11 5.37 0.46 6.23
C VAL A 11 3.90 0.10 6.35
N PHE A 12 3.08 0.58 5.42
CA PHE A 12 1.64 0.35 5.41
C PHE A 12 1.21 -0.33 4.11
N ASP A 13 0.42 -1.39 4.22
CA ASP A 13 -0.39 -1.84 3.10
C ASP A 13 -1.52 -0.84 2.79
N LEU A 14 -2.17 -1.00 1.64
CA LEU A 14 -3.31 -0.22 1.21
C LEU A 14 -4.62 -1.00 1.32
N ASP A 15 -4.73 -2.12 0.61
CA ASP A 15 -6.01 -2.82 0.45
C ASP A 15 -6.44 -3.42 1.79
N ASN A 16 -7.65 -3.11 2.27
CA ASN A 16 -8.21 -3.45 3.59
C ASN A 16 -7.42 -2.94 4.82
N THR A 17 -6.31 -2.23 4.62
CA THR A 17 -5.56 -1.56 5.69
C THR A 17 -5.87 -0.06 5.74
N LEU A 18 -5.76 0.62 4.60
CA LEU A 18 -6.07 2.05 4.45
C LEU A 18 -7.31 2.26 3.58
N ALA A 19 -7.57 1.35 2.64
CA ALA A 19 -8.58 1.48 1.61
C ALA A 19 -9.50 0.25 1.64
N ASP A 20 -10.77 0.46 1.95
CA ASP A 20 -11.77 -0.62 1.97
C ASP A 20 -12.03 -1.12 0.54
N THR A 21 -11.85 -2.41 0.33
CA THR A 21 -12.00 -3.05 -0.98
C THR A 21 -13.33 -3.77 -1.16
N ALA A 22 -14.23 -3.72 -0.17
CA ALA A 22 -15.46 -4.52 -0.14
C ALA A 22 -16.31 -4.38 -1.41
N HIS A 23 -16.50 -3.16 -1.94
CA HIS A 23 -17.36 -2.93 -3.11
C HIS A 23 -16.86 -3.60 -4.39
N ARG A 24 -15.55 -3.82 -4.49
CA ARG A 24 -14.91 -4.47 -5.64
C ARG A 24 -14.70 -5.97 -5.46
N GLN A 25 -14.91 -6.55 -4.28
CA GLN A 25 -14.79 -8.00 -4.04
C GLN A 25 -15.67 -8.84 -4.98
N ARG A 26 -16.85 -8.31 -5.37
CA ARG A 26 -17.75 -8.92 -6.35
C ARG A 26 -17.09 -9.34 -7.67
N PHE A 27 -16.03 -8.65 -8.10
CA PHE A 27 -15.30 -8.99 -9.33
C PHE A 27 -14.50 -10.29 -9.20
N LEU A 28 -14.23 -10.76 -7.98
CA LEU A 28 -13.43 -11.95 -7.67
C LEU A 28 -14.27 -13.16 -7.24
N GLU A 29 -15.58 -12.99 -7.04
CA GLU A 29 -16.51 -14.04 -6.62
C GLU A 29 -16.79 -15.05 -7.76
N ARG A 30 -16.86 -14.56 -9.00
CA ARG A 30 -17.10 -15.40 -10.19
C ARG A 30 -15.81 -15.98 -10.79
N ARG A 31 -15.96 -17.05 -11.58
CA ARG A 31 -14.86 -17.65 -12.35
C ARG A 31 -15.09 -17.46 -13.86
N PRO A 32 -14.08 -17.01 -14.63
CA PRO A 32 -12.77 -16.54 -14.16
C PRO A 32 -12.89 -15.24 -13.34
N ARG A 33 -11.93 -15.02 -12.43
CA ARG A 33 -11.87 -13.79 -11.62
C ARG A 33 -11.53 -12.60 -12.52
N ASP A 34 -12.24 -11.50 -12.34
CA ASP A 34 -12.08 -10.28 -13.11
C ASP A 34 -11.12 -9.31 -12.40
N TRP A 35 -9.82 -9.63 -12.48
CA TRP A 35 -8.78 -8.84 -11.81
C TRP A 35 -8.65 -7.43 -12.39
N ASP A 36 -8.95 -7.25 -13.68
CA ASP A 36 -8.82 -5.94 -14.31
C ASP A 36 -9.94 -5.00 -13.84
N ALA A 37 -11.18 -5.47 -13.77
CA ALA A 37 -12.26 -4.69 -13.15
C ALA A 37 -12.02 -4.45 -11.65
N PHE A 38 -11.50 -5.45 -10.92
CA PHE A 38 -11.15 -5.30 -9.51
C PHE A 38 -10.14 -4.17 -9.29
N PHE A 39 -9.08 -4.08 -10.09
CA PHE A 39 -8.08 -3.02 -9.93
C PHE A 39 -8.51 -1.68 -10.53
N ALA A 40 -9.36 -1.67 -11.55
CA ALA A 40 -9.91 -0.44 -12.13
C ALA A 40 -10.86 0.30 -11.16
N ALA A 41 -11.54 -0.43 -10.27
CA ALA A 41 -12.44 0.15 -9.27
C ALA A 41 -11.73 0.65 -7.99
N ALA A 42 -10.42 0.43 -7.86
CA ALA A 42 -9.62 0.85 -6.70
C ALA A 42 -9.59 2.37 -6.40
N PRO A 43 -9.77 3.30 -7.36
CA PRO A 43 -9.85 4.73 -7.05
C PRO A 43 -11.10 5.10 -6.23
N GLU A 44 -12.12 4.24 -6.23
CA GLU A 44 -13.39 4.43 -5.51
C GLU A 44 -13.38 3.79 -4.11
N ASP A 45 -12.26 3.20 -3.67
CA ASP A 45 -12.14 2.61 -2.34
C ASP A 45 -12.40 3.67 -1.25
N PRO A 46 -13.35 3.45 -0.32
CA PRO A 46 -13.51 4.30 0.85
C PRO A 46 -12.26 4.22 1.76
N PRO A 47 -11.86 5.30 2.44
CA PRO A 47 -10.80 5.24 3.44
C PRO A 47 -11.24 4.46 4.68
N ILE A 48 -10.32 3.73 5.29
CA ILE A 48 -10.47 3.10 6.60
C ILE A 48 -9.91 4.08 7.64
N PRO A 49 -10.75 4.76 8.45
CA PRO A 49 -10.32 5.88 9.29
C PRO A 49 -9.20 5.53 10.27
N GLU A 50 -9.24 4.33 10.85
CA GLU A 50 -8.25 3.85 11.82
C GLU A 50 -6.87 3.71 11.18
N GLY A 51 -6.82 3.18 9.95
CA GLY A 51 -5.59 3.06 9.18
C GLY A 51 -5.00 4.43 8.81
N ILE A 52 -5.86 5.36 8.37
CA ILE A 52 -5.45 6.74 8.04
C ILE A 52 -4.87 7.43 9.27
N ALA A 53 -5.56 7.36 10.42
CA ALA A 53 -5.10 7.97 11.67
C ALA A 53 -3.73 7.42 12.10
N LEU A 54 -3.54 6.10 11.98
CA LEU A 54 -2.27 5.46 12.34
C LEU A 54 -1.11 5.88 11.42
N VAL A 55 -1.36 6.09 10.12
CA VAL A 55 -0.33 6.63 9.22
C VAL A 55 0.09 8.04 9.65
N LEU A 56 -0.88 8.90 9.97
CA LEU A 56 -0.62 10.28 10.38
C LEU A 56 0.15 10.33 11.70
N GLU A 57 -0.23 9.53 12.70
CA GLU A 57 0.50 9.38 13.96
C GLU A 57 1.95 8.93 13.71
N ARG A 58 2.14 7.88 12.90
CA ARG A 58 3.49 7.34 12.64
C ARG A 58 4.35 8.28 11.80
N ALA A 59 3.76 9.19 11.05
CA ALA A 59 4.48 10.18 10.25
C ALA A 59 5.21 11.22 11.11
N GLU A 60 4.86 11.36 12.39
CA GLU A 60 5.57 12.24 13.35
C GLU A 60 6.95 11.69 13.70
N GLU A 61 7.13 10.37 13.73
CA GLU A 61 8.37 9.72 14.18
C GLU A 61 9.11 8.92 13.09
N CYS A 62 8.37 8.39 12.12
CA CYS A 62 8.88 7.51 11.07
C CYS A 62 8.79 8.16 9.68
N GLU A 63 9.59 7.66 8.75
CA GLU A 63 9.30 7.89 7.33
C GLU A 63 8.27 6.88 6.84
N ILE A 64 7.24 7.37 6.16
CA ILE A 64 6.16 6.53 5.65
C ILE A 64 6.55 5.89 4.32
N ARG A 65 6.29 4.59 4.21
CA ARG A 65 6.37 3.82 2.97
C ARG A 65 5.08 3.04 2.78
N TYR A 66 4.65 2.95 1.53
CA TYR A 66 3.47 2.19 1.16
C TYR A 66 3.87 0.92 0.43
N LEU A 67 3.25 -0.21 0.76
CA LEU A 67 3.58 -1.51 0.21
C LEU A 67 2.30 -2.27 -0.16
N THR A 68 1.92 -2.23 -1.44
CA THR A 68 0.63 -2.76 -1.88
C THR A 68 0.74 -3.92 -2.87
N GLY A 69 -0.25 -4.82 -2.82
CA GLY A 69 -0.47 -5.85 -3.83
C GLY A 69 -1.02 -5.33 -5.16
N ARG A 70 -1.45 -4.05 -5.23
CA ARG A 70 -1.89 -3.43 -6.48
C ARG A 70 -0.77 -3.50 -7.53
N PRO A 71 -1.10 -3.79 -8.81
CA PRO A 71 -0.12 -3.80 -9.87
C PRO A 71 0.36 -2.38 -10.21
N GLU A 72 1.56 -2.25 -10.77
CA GLU A 72 2.18 -0.97 -11.18
C GLU A 72 1.28 -0.10 -12.08
N ARG A 73 0.41 -0.71 -12.90
CA ARG A 73 -0.57 0.02 -13.72
C ARG A 73 -1.54 0.88 -12.90
N CYS A 74 -1.74 0.57 -11.62
CA CYS A 74 -2.59 1.35 -10.71
C CYS A 74 -1.84 2.53 -10.07
N ARG A 75 -0.53 2.71 -10.31
CA ARG A 75 0.31 3.67 -9.59
C ARG A 75 -0.26 5.09 -9.58
N ARG A 76 -0.67 5.58 -10.74
CA ARG A 76 -1.21 6.94 -10.87
C ARG A 76 -2.43 7.12 -9.97
N ASP A 77 -3.38 6.20 -10.07
CA ASP A 77 -4.64 6.34 -9.35
C ASP A 77 -4.46 6.08 -7.84
N THR A 78 -3.56 5.16 -7.46
CA THR A 78 -3.15 4.97 -6.07
C THR A 78 -2.52 6.23 -5.48
N LEU A 79 -1.61 6.89 -6.19
CA LEU A 79 -0.99 8.13 -5.71
C LEU A 79 -2.02 9.25 -5.56
N ALA A 80 -2.92 9.40 -6.54
CA ALA A 80 -4.00 10.37 -6.48
C ALA A 80 -4.92 10.11 -5.27
N TRP A 81 -5.25 8.84 -5.01
CA TRP A 81 -6.06 8.45 -3.86
C TRP A 81 -5.35 8.79 -2.53
N LEU A 82 -4.06 8.47 -2.38
CA LEU A 82 -3.29 8.80 -1.17
C LEU A 82 -3.31 10.30 -0.87
N VAL A 83 -3.11 11.12 -1.91
CA VAL A 83 -3.16 12.59 -1.79
C VAL A 83 -4.57 13.07 -1.40
N ALA A 84 -5.61 12.50 -2.02
CA ALA A 84 -6.99 12.85 -1.71
C ALA A 84 -7.38 12.54 -0.26
N GLN A 85 -6.76 11.52 0.36
CA GLN A 85 -6.95 11.20 1.77
C GLN A 85 -6.07 12.02 2.73
N GLY A 86 -5.27 12.97 2.22
CA GLY A 86 -4.38 13.79 3.05
C GLY A 86 -3.22 13.01 3.67
N LEU A 87 -2.84 11.87 3.08
CA LEU A 87 -1.75 11.05 3.58
C LEU A 87 -0.37 11.65 3.21
N PRO A 88 0.65 11.48 4.07
CA PRO A 88 1.98 12.02 3.84
C PRO A 88 2.63 11.42 2.59
N GLU A 89 3.52 12.18 1.95
CA GLU A 89 4.32 11.66 0.86
C GLU A 89 5.18 10.47 1.32
N GLY A 90 5.20 9.42 0.50
CA GLY A 90 5.94 8.21 0.79
C GLY A 90 6.17 7.39 -0.47
N ARG A 91 7.30 6.68 -0.52
CA ARG A 91 7.58 5.78 -1.65
C ARG A 91 6.58 4.62 -1.64
N VAL A 92 5.88 4.44 -2.76
CA VAL A 92 4.92 3.35 -2.97
C VAL A 92 5.58 2.20 -3.73
N TYR A 93 5.70 1.06 -3.06
CA TYR A 93 6.12 -0.20 -3.63
C TYR A 93 4.90 -1.01 -4.08
N MET A 94 4.91 -1.46 -5.34
CA MET A 94 3.77 -2.11 -5.97
C MET A 94 4.19 -3.42 -6.63
N ARG A 95 3.21 -4.26 -6.95
CA ARG A 95 3.46 -5.50 -7.68
C ARG A 95 3.72 -5.20 -9.16
N ARG A 96 4.67 -5.87 -9.78
CA ARG A 96 4.88 -5.73 -11.24
C ARG A 96 3.63 -6.17 -12.01
N ASN A 97 3.37 -5.55 -13.17
CA ASN A 97 2.16 -5.81 -13.97
C ASN A 97 2.02 -7.27 -14.43
N ASP A 98 3.13 -7.93 -14.69
CA ASP A 98 3.26 -9.30 -15.16
C ASP A 98 3.38 -10.34 -14.02
N ASP A 99 3.52 -9.89 -12.77
CA ASP A 99 3.67 -10.78 -11.62
C ASP A 99 2.31 -11.31 -11.16
N ARG A 100 2.05 -12.58 -11.50
CA ARG A 100 0.84 -13.32 -11.13
C ARG A 100 0.97 -14.10 -9.82
N ARG A 101 2.10 -14.01 -9.13
CA ARG A 101 2.33 -14.69 -7.85
C ARG A 101 1.48 -14.02 -6.74
N PRO A 102 1.22 -14.72 -5.63
CA PRO A 102 0.52 -14.12 -4.48
C PRO A 102 1.24 -12.86 -3.98
N ALA A 103 0.47 -11.80 -3.68
CA ALA A 103 1.00 -10.49 -3.27
C ALA A 103 2.00 -10.57 -2.11
N ARG A 104 1.76 -11.47 -1.13
CA ARG A 104 2.66 -11.74 0.00
C ARG A 104 4.12 -12.00 -0.41
N ARG A 105 4.35 -12.61 -1.57
CA ARG A 105 5.71 -12.90 -2.05
C ARG A 105 6.46 -11.62 -2.39
N THR A 106 5.84 -10.75 -3.18
CA THR A 106 6.38 -9.43 -3.52
C THR A 106 6.57 -8.58 -2.26
N LYS A 107 5.58 -8.56 -1.35
CA LYS A 107 5.68 -7.83 -0.07
C LYS A 107 6.89 -8.26 0.76
N LEU A 108 7.07 -9.57 0.97
CA LEU A 108 8.22 -10.10 1.72
C LEU A 108 9.57 -9.82 1.05
N GLU A 109 9.65 -9.90 -0.29
CA GLU A 109 10.87 -9.56 -1.04
C GLU A 109 11.27 -8.08 -0.81
N ILE A 110 10.29 -7.17 -0.82
CA ILE A 110 10.52 -5.73 -0.57
C ILE A 110 10.88 -5.47 0.88
N LEU A 111 10.16 -6.04 1.84
CA LEU A 111 10.45 -5.87 3.28
C LEU A 111 11.86 -6.33 3.62
N LYS A 112 12.29 -7.50 3.11
CA LYS A 112 13.66 -7.99 3.28
C LYS A 112 14.71 -7.04 2.71
N ARG A 113 14.42 -6.40 1.57
CA ARG A 113 15.31 -5.39 0.98
C ARG A 113 15.41 -4.14 1.85
N LEU A 114 14.27 -3.64 2.34
CA LEU A 114 14.21 -2.46 3.20
C LEU A 114 14.96 -2.68 4.52
N ALA A 115 14.71 -3.81 5.17
CA ALA A 115 15.30 -4.18 6.46
C ALA A 115 16.83 -4.31 6.43
N ARG A 116 17.44 -4.51 5.24
CA ARG A 116 18.90 -4.50 5.07
C ARG A 116 19.52 -3.11 5.18
N THR A 117 18.72 -2.07 4.98
CA THR A 117 19.20 -0.69 4.88
C THR A 117 18.69 0.22 6.00
N ARG A 118 17.54 -0.11 6.61
CA ARG A 118 16.93 0.68 7.67
C ARG A 118 16.06 -0.18 8.57
N GLU A 119 15.96 0.23 9.83
CA GLU A 119 15.00 -0.32 10.78
C GLU A 119 13.57 -0.12 10.24
N ILE A 120 12.78 -1.19 10.22
CA ILE A 120 11.33 -1.13 10.03
C ILE A 120 10.71 -1.19 11.41
N ARG A 121 10.20 -0.06 11.91
CA ARG A 121 9.63 0.04 13.25
C ARG A 121 8.23 -0.52 13.33
N VAL A 122 7.46 -0.34 12.26
CA VAL A 122 6.10 -0.86 12.16
C VAL A 122 5.83 -1.32 10.74
N LEU A 123 5.12 -2.44 10.65
CA LEU A 123 4.45 -2.93 9.45
C LEU A 123 2.97 -3.09 9.80
N VAL A 124 2.08 -2.52 9.00
CA VAL A 124 0.62 -2.67 9.12
C VAL A 124 0.10 -3.29 7.82
N ASP A 125 -0.59 -4.42 7.94
CA ASP A 125 -1.13 -5.27 6.86
C ASP A 125 -2.36 -6.01 7.42
N ASP A 126 -3.33 -6.37 6.58
CA ASP A 126 -4.60 -7.05 6.97
C ASP A 126 -4.49 -8.59 7.09
#